data_AF-A0A2G8LAF4-F1
#
_entry.id   AF-A0A2G8LAF4-F1
#
_cell.length_a   1.000
_cell.length_b   1.000
_cell.length_c   1.000
_cell.angle_alpha   90.00
_cell.angle_beta   90.00
_cell.angle_gamma   90.00
#
_symmetry.space_group_name_H-M   'P 1'
#
loop_
_entity.id
_entity.type
_entity.pdbx_description
1 polymer ?
#
loop_
_entity_poly.entity_id
_entity_poly.type
_entity_poly.pdbx_seq_one_letter_code
_entity_poly.pdbx_strand_id
1 'polypeptide(L)'
;MNANYSNTVAHYFFYQRSEYPKDCRDVQSQCSTSISSGVYIIKPDGFEEPFEVYCNNDVGGGGWTVIQRRESGAVNFNRSWSQYQDGFGFLSTEFWPKSYLTNQADYELRVDIELSNGASFYTTYKGFRITDEWGQYKVTHIGPLESNARSDCISASECGCFVAEANLVIPDGETFVNDDCTQKCSCNNNQLTCEDYRCSTNAVCGVRNEIRQCYCNEGYEGDGENCPPSVSYRDCQDVYDADHRQDGVYTIMPTGWPGLPFDVHCKMENGGGWTVFQRRNDGSPSFDQNWAAYKNGFGDNRNFWLGNEKLHYLTNQRNYKLRFDITTSSGSAKYAEYTEFQVESESSNYTMNKLGTHSGNTGLLHV
;
A
#
# COMPACT_ATOMS: atom_id res chain seq x y z
N MET A 1 -18.76 80.06 28.84
CA MET A 1 -18.56 78.73 29.44
C MET A 1 -18.33 77.74 28.34
N ASN A 2 -17.23 77.01 28.45
CA ASN A 2 -16.88 75.72 27.85
C ASN A 2 -16.86 75.58 26.31
N ALA A 3 -15.62 75.41 25.85
CA ALA A 3 -15.19 74.78 24.62
C ALA A 3 -15.79 73.37 24.45
N ASN A 4 -15.89 72.89 23.20
CA ASN A 4 -14.95 71.87 22.74
C ASN A 4 -15.09 71.59 21.24
N TYR A 5 -13.92 71.54 20.61
CA TYR A 5 -13.66 71.08 19.25
C TYR A 5 -14.25 69.69 18.98
N SER A 6 -14.76 69.50 17.77
CA SER A 6 -14.53 68.25 17.04
C SER A 6 -14.46 68.57 15.56
N ASN A 7 -13.31 69.10 15.13
CA ASN A 7 -12.84 68.82 13.77
C ASN A 7 -12.54 67.32 13.78
N THR A 8 -13.45 66.51 13.25
CA THR A 8 -13.13 65.13 12.90
C THR A 8 -12.09 65.15 11.78
N VAL A 9 -10.82 65.11 12.16
CA VAL A 9 -9.73 64.77 11.25
C VAL A 9 -9.83 63.26 11.03
N ALA A 10 -10.35 62.85 9.89
CA ALA A 10 -10.27 61.46 9.46
C ALA A 10 -8.84 61.20 8.97
N HIS A 11 -8.06 60.47 9.76
CA HIS A 11 -6.79 59.93 9.31
C HIS A 11 -7.04 58.63 8.57
N TYR A 12 -6.93 58.68 7.24
CA TYR A 12 -6.90 57.48 6.41
C TYR A 12 -5.45 57.01 6.34
N PHE A 13 -5.15 55.90 7.01
CA PHE A 13 -3.88 55.21 6.87
C PHE A 13 -4.05 54.15 5.78
N PHE A 14 -3.25 54.23 4.73
CA PHE A 14 -3.03 53.11 3.82
C PHE A 14 -1.61 52.60 4.07
N TYR A 15 -1.48 51.28 4.23
CA TYR A 15 -0.18 50.61 4.25
C TYR A 15 -0.06 49.86 2.93
N GLN A 16 0.94 50.18 2.13
CA GLN A 16 1.28 49.38 0.96
C GLN A 16 1.88 48.07 1.49
N ARG A 17 1.11 46.99 1.40
CA ARG A 17 1.58 45.63 1.71
C ARG A 17 2.79 45.40 0.81
N SER A 18 3.97 45.13 1.37
CA SER A 18 5.18 44.86 0.59
C SER A 18 4.87 43.86 -0.51
N GLU A 19 5.08 44.25 -1.77
CA GLU A 19 5.10 43.29 -2.88
C GLU A 19 6.25 42.34 -2.60
N TYR A 20 5.92 41.09 -2.25
CA TYR A 20 6.92 40.05 -2.09
C TYR A 20 7.56 39.76 -3.46
N PRO A 21 8.88 39.53 -3.53
CA PRO A 21 9.53 39.10 -4.76
C PRO A 21 8.93 37.78 -5.23
N LYS A 22 8.79 37.59 -6.55
CA LYS A 22 8.16 36.38 -7.09
C LYS A 22 9.05 35.16 -7.01
N ASP A 23 10.35 35.37 -7.15
CA ASP A 23 11.37 34.33 -7.12
C ASP A 23 12.73 34.91 -6.66
N CYS A 24 13.75 34.06 -6.63
CA CYS A 24 15.09 34.47 -6.22
C CYS A 24 15.77 35.46 -7.18
N ARG A 25 15.32 35.58 -8.43
CA ARG A 25 15.81 36.61 -9.35
C ARG A 25 15.26 37.97 -8.96
N ASP A 26 13.98 38.05 -8.62
CA ASP A 26 13.38 39.26 -8.08
C ASP A 26 14.03 39.67 -6.76
N VAL A 27 14.25 38.71 -5.85
CA VAL A 27 15.01 38.93 -4.60
C VAL A 27 16.37 39.56 -4.92
N GLN A 28 17.10 39.01 -5.89
CA GLN A 28 18.41 39.51 -6.30
C GLN A 28 18.34 40.94 -6.86
N SER A 29 17.34 41.24 -7.69
CA SER A 29 17.19 42.54 -8.36
C SER A 29 16.81 43.68 -7.41
N GLN A 30 16.13 43.35 -6.31
CA GLN A 30 15.60 44.33 -5.35
C GLN A 30 16.66 44.88 -4.39
N CYS A 31 17.88 44.30 -4.32
CA CYS A 31 18.94 44.75 -3.43
C CYS A 31 20.23 45.13 -4.19
N SER A 32 20.71 46.36 -4.00
CA SER A 32 21.87 46.93 -4.70
C SER A 32 23.25 46.49 -4.16
N THR A 33 23.29 45.59 -3.17
CA THR A 33 24.52 45.05 -2.57
C THR A 33 24.44 43.53 -2.58
N SER A 34 25.47 42.87 -3.12
CA SER A 34 25.61 41.41 -3.29
C SER A 34 24.87 40.60 -2.22
N ILE A 35 23.79 39.93 -2.63
CA ILE A 35 22.98 39.10 -1.75
C ILE A 35 23.70 37.76 -1.55
N SER A 36 23.91 37.37 -0.30
CA SER A 36 24.42 36.03 0.06
C SER A 36 23.43 34.94 -0.34
N SER A 37 23.88 33.72 -0.61
CA SER A 37 22.97 32.58 -0.66
C SER A 37 22.28 32.37 0.70
N GLY A 38 21.02 31.95 0.69
CA GLY A 38 20.25 31.80 1.93
C GLY A 38 18.76 31.56 1.71
N VAL A 39 18.01 31.49 2.81
CA VAL A 39 16.55 31.31 2.79
C VAL A 39 15.86 32.68 2.70
N TYR A 40 14.96 32.83 1.73
CA TYR A 40 14.20 34.05 1.46
C TYR A 40 12.71 33.73 1.32
N ILE A 41 11.85 34.71 1.62
CA ILE A 41 10.42 34.61 1.42
C ILE A 41 10.08 35.17 0.03
N ILE A 42 9.39 34.36 -0.77
CA ILE A 42 8.88 34.76 -2.09
C ILE A 42 7.37 34.59 -2.15
N LYS A 43 6.72 35.30 -3.06
CA LYS A 43 5.32 35.09 -3.41
C LYS A 43 5.16 34.99 -4.93
N PRO A 44 5.20 33.77 -5.48
CA PRO A 44 5.00 33.55 -6.90
C PRO A 44 3.60 33.97 -7.36
N ASP A 45 3.45 34.35 -8.62
CA ASP A 45 2.16 34.75 -9.20
C ASP A 45 1.16 33.58 -9.17
N GLY A 46 -0.08 33.87 -8.77
CA GLY A 46 -1.13 32.85 -8.64
C GLY A 46 -1.10 32.05 -7.35
N PHE A 47 -0.18 32.34 -6.42
CA PHE A 47 -0.14 31.74 -5.09
C PHE A 47 -0.85 32.60 -4.05
N GLU A 48 -1.64 31.96 -3.18
CA GLU A 48 -2.43 32.67 -2.16
C GLU A 48 -1.51 33.31 -1.09
N GLU A 49 -0.55 32.55 -0.58
CA GLU A 49 0.33 32.94 0.53
C GLU A 49 1.84 32.87 0.15
N PRO A 50 2.68 33.77 0.67
CA PRO A 50 4.12 33.72 0.49
C PRO A 50 4.75 32.53 1.24
N PHE A 51 5.89 32.02 0.74
CA PHE A 51 6.60 30.90 1.36
C PHE A 51 8.12 31.03 1.25
N GLU A 52 8.83 30.25 2.06
CA GLU A 52 10.30 30.25 2.12
C GLU A 52 10.91 29.36 1.04
N VAL A 53 11.96 29.86 0.41
CA VAL A 53 12.81 29.13 -0.55
C VAL A 53 14.28 29.41 -0.28
N TYR A 54 15.15 28.49 -0.69
CA TYR A 54 16.58 28.76 -0.70
C TYR A 54 16.98 29.41 -2.04
N CYS A 55 17.55 30.61 -1.96
CA CYS A 55 18.16 31.30 -3.09
C CYS A 55 19.66 31.05 -3.11
N ASN A 56 20.16 30.52 -4.23
CA ASN A 56 21.58 30.40 -4.49
C ASN A 56 22.06 31.57 -5.36
N ASN A 57 22.93 32.39 -4.78
CA ASN A 57 23.51 33.57 -5.41
C ASN A 57 24.98 33.37 -5.80
N ASP A 58 25.59 32.22 -5.45
CA ASP A 58 27.02 31.97 -5.63
C ASP A 58 27.36 31.37 -7.00
N VAL A 59 26.36 30.83 -7.71
CA VAL A 59 26.54 30.15 -9.00
C VAL A 59 25.88 30.92 -10.15
N GLY A 60 26.49 30.87 -11.34
CA GLY A 60 25.85 31.29 -12.60
C GLY A 60 25.23 32.69 -12.58
N GLY A 61 25.88 33.68 -11.94
CA GLY A 61 25.35 35.05 -11.82
C GLY A 61 24.28 35.25 -10.75
N GLY A 62 23.96 34.22 -9.96
CA GLY A 62 23.03 34.24 -8.85
C GLY A 62 21.55 34.31 -9.23
N GLY A 63 20.67 34.46 -8.23
CA GLY A 63 19.21 34.53 -8.42
C GLY A 63 18.53 33.18 -8.65
N TRP A 64 19.17 32.06 -8.29
CA TRP A 64 18.63 30.73 -8.52
C TRP A 64 17.73 30.28 -7.37
N THR A 65 16.48 29.96 -7.67
CA THR A 65 15.59 29.28 -6.72
C THR A 65 15.91 27.79 -6.70
N VAL A 66 16.36 27.27 -5.56
CA VAL A 66 16.76 25.86 -5.44
C VAL A 66 15.52 24.99 -5.20
N ILE A 67 15.25 24.09 -6.15
CA ILE A 67 14.11 23.16 -6.10
C ILE A 67 14.49 21.76 -5.61
N GLN A 68 15.77 21.45 -5.50
CA GLN A 68 16.26 20.20 -4.91
C GLN A 68 17.71 20.39 -4.47
N ARG A 69 18.05 19.94 -3.26
CA ARG A 69 19.42 19.98 -2.72
C ARG A 69 19.77 18.68 -2.02
N ARG A 70 20.91 18.07 -2.40
CA ARG A 70 21.45 16.83 -1.83
C ARG A 70 22.94 17.01 -1.56
N GLU A 71 23.36 16.88 -0.30
CA GLU A 71 24.72 17.21 0.17
C GLU A 71 25.33 16.17 1.11
N SER A 72 24.53 15.57 1.99
CA SER A 72 25.01 14.74 3.11
C SER A 72 24.35 13.36 3.20
N GLY A 73 23.25 13.13 2.46
CA GLY A 73 22.39 11.95 2.59
C GLY A 73 21.57 11.90 3.88
N ALA A 74 21.54 12.99 4.67
CA ALA A 74 20.80 13.07 5.93
C ALA A 74 19.27 13.03 5.75
N VAL A 75 18.77 13.41 4.58
CA VAL A 75 17.36 13.37 4.21
C VAL A 75 17.15 12.24 3.22
N ASN A 76 16.29 11.28 3.58
CA ASN A 76 15.85 10.24 2.66
C ASN A 76 14.95 10.87 1.58
N PHE A 77 15.24 10.65 0.29
CA PHE A 77 14.42 11.07 -0.85
C PHE A 77 13.57 9.94 -1.44
N ASN A 78 13.76 8.68 -1.02
CA ASN A 78 12.83 7.60 -1.35
C ASN A 78 11.56 7.75 -0.50
N ARG A 79 10.61 8.53 -1.01
CA ARG A 79 9.41 9.01 -0.31
C ARG A 79 8.21 8.96 -1.24
N SER A 80 7.01 8.86 -0.66
CA SER A 80 5.78 8.80 -1.45
C SER A 80 5.46 10.13 -2.14
N TRP A 81 4.69 10.08 -3.23
CA TRP A 81 4.25 11.28 -3.92
C TRP A 81 3.57 12.32 -3.01
N SER A 82 2.78 11.89 -2.01
CA SER A 82 2.17 12.80 -1.03
C SER A 82 3.23 13.58 -0.23
N GLN A 83 4.36 12.95 0.12
CA GLN A 83 5.43 13.64 0.83
C GLN A 83 6.19 14.61 -0.09
N TYR A 84 6.36 14.26 -1.36
CA TYR A 84 6.90 15.17 -2.39
C TYR A 84 5.99 16.38 -2.64
N GLN A 85 4.66 16.18 -2.62
CA GLN A 85 3.68 17.25 -2.74
C GLN A 85 3.74 18.21 -1.54
N ASP A 86 3.91 17.68 -0.32
CA ASP A 86 3.99 18.47 0.90
C ASP A 86 5.37 19.15 1.12
N GLY A 87 6.40 18.67 0.43
CA GLY A 87 7.78 19.08 0.66
C GLY A 87 8.37 18.43 1.91
N PHE A 88 9.69 18.26 1.94
CA PHE A 88 10.42 17.68 3.06
C PHE A 88 11.87 18.16 3.14
N GLY A 89 12.48 18.01 4.31
CA GLY A 89 13.87 18.42 4.56
C GLY A 89 13.99 19.83 5.15
N PHE A 90 15.20 20.38 5.13
CA PHE A 90 15.51 21.69 5.71
C PHE A 90 16.14 22.58 4.64
N LEU A 91 15.57 23.78 4.41
CA LEU A 91 16.01 24.68 3.34
C LEU A 91 17.50 25.08 3.44
N SER A 92 18.09 25.02 4.63
CA SER A 92 19.51 25.29 4.84
C SER A 92 20.45 24.11 4.50
N THR A 93 19.91 22.92 4.28
CA THR A 93 20.67 21.68 3.99
C THR A 93 20.01 20.90 2.84
N GLU A 94 19.54 19.68 3.07
CA GLU A 94 18.88 18.86 2.04
C GLU A 94 17.37 19.01 2.12
N PHE A 95 16.74 19.24 0.97
CA PHE A 95 15.29 19.41 0.91
C PHE A 95 14.70 19.19 -0.48
N TRP A 96 13.38 18.97 -0.46
CA TRP A 96 12.46 19.10 -1.58
C TRP A 96 11.36 20.11 -1.18
N PRO A 97 11.22 21.25 -1.88
CA PRO A 97 10.16 22.21 -1.59
C PRO A 97 8.82 21.75 -2.18
N LYS A 98 7.72 22.38 -1.76
CA LYS A 98 6.41 22.15 -2.38
C LYS A 98 6.47 22.46 -3.88
N SER A 99 5.96 21.56 -4.71
CA SER A 99 6.08 21.59 -6.17
C SER A 99 5.16 22.63 -6.83
N TYR A 100 5.48 23.92 -6.70
CA TYR A 100 4.65 24.99 -7.30
C TYR A 100 5.42 26.17 -7.91
N LEU A 101 6.65 25.92 -8.35
CA LEU A 101 7.51 26.95 -8.94
C LEU A 101 7.86 26.63 -10.39
N THR A 102 6.88 26.66 -11.29
CA THR A 102 7.19 26.57 -12.73
C THR A 102 6.21 27.37 -13.59
N ASN A 103 6.74 27.96 -14.67
CA ASN A 103 6.04 28.61 -15.79
C ASN A 103 5.56 30.06 -15.66
N GLN A 104 5.89 30.78 -14.59
CA GLN A 104 5.55 32.21 -14.46
C GLN A 104 6.36 33.12 -15.38
N ALA A 105 7.56 32.68 -15.76
CA ALA A 105 8.45 33.34 -16.70
C ALA A 105 9.21 32.30 -17.54
N ASP A 106 10.12 32.76 -18.36
CA ASP A 106 11.08 31.89 -19.04
C ASP A 106 12.17 31.48 -18.04
N TYR A 107 12.00 30.28 -17.48
CA TYR A 107 12.93 29.71 -16.53
C TYR A 107 14.01 28.88 -17.24
N GLU A 108 15.20 28.89 -16.65
CA GLU A 108 16.28 27.97 -16.98
C GLU A 108 16.41 26.93 -15.88
N LEU A 109 16.67 25.67 -16.23
CA LEU A 109 17.01 24.63 -15.26
C LEU A 109 18.51 24.44 -15.25
N ARG A 110 19.14 24.65 -14.09
CA ARG A 110 20.54 24.32 -13.86
C ARG A 110 20.65 23.13 -12.92
N VAL A 111 21.46 22.15 -13.28
CA VAL A 111 21.78 20.99 -12.44
C VAL A 111 23.29 21.00 -12.19
N ASP A 112 23.68 21.18 -10.94
CA ASP A 112 25.07 21.08 -10.49
C ASP A 112 25.28 19.73 -9.80
N ILE A 113 26.36 19.03 -10.15
CA ILE A 113 26.76 17.72 -9.62
C ILE A 113 28.20 17.83 -9.12
N GLU A 114 28.43 17.49 -7.85
CA GLU A 114 29.76 17.38 -7.25
C GLU A 114 30.04 15.91 -6.91
N LEU A 115 31.17 15.40 -7.40
CA LEU A 115 31.63 14.04 -7.12
C LEU A 115 32.51 14.01 -5.87
N SER A 116 32.62 12.84 -5.24
CA SER A 116 33.46 12.61 -4.05
C SER A 116 34.95 12.89 -4.25
N ASN A 117 35.42 12.92 -5.51
CA ASN A 117 36.79 13.27 -5.86
C ASN A 117 37.01 14.80 -6.03
N GLY A 118 36.00 15.62 -5.72
CA GLY A 118 36.03 17.08 -5.83
C GLY A 118 35.80 17.62 -7.24
N ALA A 119 35.51 16.75 -8.23
CA ALA A 119 35.13 17.21 -9.56
C ALA A 119 33.69 17.73 -9.54
N SER A 120 33.45 18.91 -10.12
CA SER A 120 32.12 19.50 -10.25
C SER A 120 31.73 19.72 -11.71
N PHE A 121 30.49 19.37 -12.02
CA PHE A 121 29.88 19.48 -13.33
C PHE A 121 28.57 20.26 -13.20
N TYR A 122 28.21 21.00 -14.24
CA TYR A 122 26.89 21.59 -14.35
C TYR A 122 26.34 21.44 -15.76
N THR A 123 25.02 21.40 -15.84
CA THR A 123 24.29 21.54 -17.10
C THR A 123 23.17 22.54 -16.92
N THR A 124 22.98 23.40 -17.91
CA THR A 124 21.92 24.39 -17.96
C THR A 124 21.04 24.12 -19.18
N TYR A 125 19.73 24.08 -18.95
CA TYR A 125 18.70 23.91 -19.98
C TYR A 125 17.87 25.17 -20.08
N LYS A 126 17.84 25.78 -21.28
CA LYS A 126 17.05 27.00 -21.53
C LYS A 126 15.57 26.68 -21.72
N GLY A 127 14.66 27.52 -21.21
CA GLY A 127 13.21 27.39 -21.45
C GLY A 127 12.52 26.22 -20.73
N PHE A 128 13.06 25.78 -19.59
CA PHE A 128 12.53 24.67 -18.82
C PHE A 128 11.05 24.88 -18.43
N ARG A 129 10.19 23.90 -18.76
CA ARG A 129 8.77 23.92 -18.40
C ARG A 129 8.30 22.56 -17.90
N ILE A 130 7.46 22.58 -16.86
CA ILE A 130 6.77 21.41 -16.31
C ILE A 130 5.26 21.61 -16.49
N THR A 131 4.46 20.57 -16.71
CA THR A 131 3.00 20.70 -16.68
C THR A 131 2.47 20.98 -15.28
N ASP A 132 1.20 21.39 -15.21
CA ASP A 132 0.42 21.39 -13.97
C ASP A 132 0.04 19.95 -13.53
N GLU A 133 -0.87 19.86 -12.55
CA GLU A 133 -1.38 18.56 -12.04
C GLU A 133 -2.06 17.73 -13.13
N TRP A 134 -2.72 18.37 -14.11
CA TRP A 134 -3.43 17.68 -15.19
C TRP A 134 -2.44 16.97 -16.12
N GLY A 135 -1.29 17.58 -16.37
CA GLY A 135 -0.19 16.94 -17.08
C GLY A 135 0.71 16.07 -16.20
N GLN A 136 0.37 15.88 -14.92
CA GLN A 136 1.11 15.09 -13.94
C GLN A 136 2.55 15.58 -13.70
N TYR A 137 2.75 16.90 -13.68
CA TYR A 137 4.07 17.51 -13.47
C TYR A 137 5.19 16.95 -14.37
N LYS A 138 4.86 16.61 -15.62
CA LYS A 138 5.84 16.14 -16.61
C LYS A 138 6.63 17.31 -17.19
N VAL A 139 7.91 17.11 -17.42
CA VAL A 139 8.73 18.09 -18.15
C VAL A 139 8.25 18.14 -19.60
N THR A 140 7.80 19.30 -20.05
CA THR A 140 7.25 19.49 -21.42
C THR A 140 8.24 20.14 -22.37
N HIS A 141 9.18 20.91 -21.85
CA HIS A 141 10.18 21.58 -22.67
C HIS A 141 11.52 21.63 -21.94
N ILE A 142 12.56 21.20 -22.66
CA ILE A 142 13.96 21.32 -22.29
C ILE A 142 14.63 21.88 -23.55
N GLY A 143 15.02 23.15 -23.53
CA GLY A 143 15.68 23.80 -24.65
C GLY A 143 17.18 23.48 -24.73
N PRO A 144 17.95 24.26 -25.51
CA PRO A 144 19.35 23.96 -25.79
C PRO A 144 20.20 23.87 -24.52
N LEU A 145 21.13 22.91 -24.52
CA LEU A 145 22.00 22.53 -23.42
C LEU A 145 23.31 23.32 -23.44
N GLU A 146 23.66 23.94 -22.32
CA GLU A 146 25.00 24.48 -22.04
C GLU A 146 25.59 23.73 -20.84
N SER A 147 26.69 23.00 -21.05
CA SER A 147 27.33 22.21 -19.99
C SER A 147 28.85 22.37 -20.00
N ASN A 148 29.47 22.29 -18.81
CA ASN A 148 30.93 22.18 -18.67
C ASN A 148 31.39 20.71 -18.52
N ALA A 149 30.47 19.76 -18.41
CA ALA A 149 30.78 18.35 -18.51
C ALA A 149 31.19 18.08 -19.97
N ARG A 150 32.30 17.36 -20.18
CA ARG A 150 32.63 16.85 -21.51
C ARG A 150 31.40 16.09 -22.00
N SER A 151 30.77 16.68 -23.01
CA SER A 151 29.57 16.20 -23.67
C SER A 151 29.81 14.79 -24.19
N ASP A 152 29.18 13.81 -23.58
CA ASP A 152 28.80 12.54 -24.21
C ASP A 152 27.61 11.99 -23.40
N CYS A 153 26.49 12.73 -23.42
CA CYS A 153 25.22 12.14 -23.02
C CYS A 153 24.88 11.06 -24.05
N ILE A 154 24.96 9.80 -23.64
CA ILE A 154 24.55 8.65 -24.45
C ILE A 154 23.04 8.45 -24.34
N SER A 155 22.43 7.83 -25.35
CA SER A 155 21.00 7.49 -25.32
C SER A 155 20.71 6.55 -24.15
N ALA A 156 19.51 6.61 -23.55
CA ALA A 156 19.08 5.67 -22.51
C ALA A 156 19.20 4.20 -22.99
N SER A 157 19.00 3.96 -24.29
CA SER A 157 19.19 2.66 -24.93
C SER A 157 20.62 2.14 -24.93
N GLU A 158 21.59 3.02 -24.67
CA GLU A 158 23.03 2.70 -24.59
C GLU A 158 23.46 2.45 -23.13
N CYS A 159 22.54 2.60 -22.17
CA CYS A 159 22.77 2.21 -20.77
C CYS A 159 22.55 0.70 -20.59
N GLY A 160 23.37 0.06 -19.74
CA GLY A 160 23.36 -1.40 -19.58
C GLY A 160 22.05 -1.98 -19.03
N CYS A 161 21.35 -1.24 -18.17
CA CYS A 161 20.10 -1.65 -17.54
C CYS A 161 18.85 -0.99 -18.14
N PHE A 162 18.83 -0.87 -19.46
CA PHE A 162 17.72 -0.27 -20.20
C PHE A 162 16.59 -1.28 -20.49
N VAL A 163 15.41 -1.00 -19.95
CA VAL A 163 14.17 -1.72 -20.23
C VAL A 163 13.45 -1.05 -21.41
N ALA A 164 13.51 -1.70 -22.58
CA ALA A 164 13.02 -1.12 -23.84
C ALA A 164 11.51 -0.85 -23.86
N GLU A 165 10.71 -1.74 -23.26
CA GLU A 165 9.24 -1.61 -23.22
C GLU A 165 8.76 -0.39 -22.41
N ALA A 166 9.49 -0.02 -21.36
CA ALA A 166 9.18 1.11 -20.50
C ALA A 166 9.99 2.36 -20.84
N ASN A 167 10.94 2.26 -21.78
CA ASN A 167 11.94 3.29 -22.10
C ASN A 167 12.61 3.86 -20.83
N LEU A 168 13.04 2.97 -19.93
CA LEU A 168 13.54 3.29 -18.60
C LEU A 168 14.89 2.60 -18.36
N VAL A 169 15.82 3.26 -17.66
CA VAL A 169 17.02 2.63 -17.14
C VAL A 169 16.82 2.37 -15.64
N ILE A 170 16.88 1.11 -15.23
CA ILE A 170 16.78 0.76 -13.81
C ILE A 170 18.17 0.84 -13.14
N PRO A 171 18.27 1.36 -11.90
CA PRO A 171 19.52 1.37 -11.14
C PRO A 171 20.06 -0.03 -10.84
N ASP A 172 21.35 -0.12 -10.57
CA ASP A 172 21.98 -1.38 -10.13
C ASP A 172 21.40 -1.86 -8.79
N GLY A 173 21.04 -3.13 -8.72
CA GLY A 173 20.36 -3.76 -7.57
C GLY A 173 18.83 -3.64 -7.58
N GLU A 174 18.25 -2.90 -8.53
CA GLU A 174 16.80 -2.71 -8.62
C GLU A 174 16.12 -3.71 -9.56
N THR A 175 14.81 -3.81 -9.42
CA THR A 175 13.96 -4.63 -10.29
C THR A 175 12.82 -3.82 -10.91
N PHE A 176 12.37 -4.27 -12.08
CA PHE A 176 11.22 -3.72 -12.78
C PHE A 176 10.27 -4.85 -13.14
N VAL A 177 8.97 -4.61 -12.92
CA VAL A 177 7.90 -5.51 -13.35
C VAL A 177 7.03 -4.72 -14.33
N ASN A 178 6.72 -5.35 -15.46
CA ASN A 178 5.88 -4.75 -16.50
C ASN A 178 4.41 -4.67 -16.09
N ASP A 179 3.62 -3.90 -16.84
CA ASP A 179 2.26 -3.52 -16.43
C ASP A 179 1.29 -4.71 -16.28
N ASP A 180 1.52 -5.80 -17.00
CA ASP A 180 0.70 -7.01 -16.93
C ASP A 180 1.29 -8.11 -16.02
N CYS A 181 2.40 -7.82 -15.30
CA CYS A 181 3.14 -8.76 -14.47
C CYS A 181 3.48 -10.08 -15.21
N THR A 182 3.85 -10.01 -16.48
CA THR A 182 4.31 -11.16 -17.27
C THR A 182 5.82 -11.28 -17.34
N GLN A 183 6.53 -10.19 -17.05
CA GLN A 183 7.99 -10.14 -17.08
C GLN A 183 8.52 -9.36 -15.87
N LYS A 184 9.63 -9.85 -15.31
CA LYS A 184 10.39 -9.18 -14.26
C LYS A 184 11.84 -9.07 -14.68
N CYS A 185 12.35 -7.84 -14.71
CA CYS A 185 13.72 -7.51 -15.01
C CYS A 185 14.49 -7.16 -13.74
N SER A 186 15.74 -7.57 -13.64
CA SER A 186 16.68 -7.22 -12.57
C SER A 186 17.96 -6.67 -13.18
N CYS A 187 18.54 -5.65 -12.53
CA CYS A 187 19.83 -5.09 -12.92
C CYS A 187 20.88 -5.47 -11.89
N ASN A 188 21.90 -6.21 -12.32
CA ASN A 188 23.01 -6.62 -11.46
C ASN A 188 24.33 -6.39 -12.17
N ASN A 189 25.26 -5.66 -11.54
CA ASN A 189 26.53 -5.24 -12.13
C ASN A 189 26.34 -4.55 -13.49
N ASN A 190 25.34 -3.67 -13.60
CA ASN A 190 24.99 -2.94 -14.83
C ASN A 190 24.59 -3.85 -16.01
N GLN A 191 24.12 -5.07 -15.72
CA GLN A 191 23.59 -6.02 -16.69
C GLN A 191 22.11 -6.30 -16.41
N LEU A 192 21.26 -6.10 -17.42
CA LEU A 192 19.83 -6.41 -17.36
C LEU A 192 19.57 -7.90 -17.60
N THR A 193 18.82 -8.52 -16.70
CA THR A 193 18.31 -9.89 -16.86
C THR A 193 16.80 -9.87 -16.65
N CYS A 194 16.03 -10.31 -17.65
CA CYS A 194 14.58 -10.38 -17.57
C CYS A 194 14.11 -11.84 -17.65
N GLU A 195 13.16 -12.19 -16.80
CA GLU A 195 12.60 -13.54 -16.67
C GLU A 195 11.08 -13.51 -16.73
N ASP A 196 10.47 -14.66 -17.04
CA ASP A 196 9.03 -14.83 -16.99
C ASP A 196 8.56 -14.63 -15.54
N TYR A 197 7.54 -13.79 -15.36
CA TYR A 197 6.95 -13.48 -14.07
C TYR A 197 5.47 -13.80 -14.11
N ARG A 198 4.95 -14.46 -13.07
CA ARG A 198 3.52 -14.79 -12.98
C ARG A 198 3.07 -14.75 -11.54
N CYS A 199 2.00 -14.02 -11.28
CA CYS A 199 1.39 -14.01 -9.96
C CYS A 199 0.78 -15.37 -9.62
N SER A 200 0.83 -15.71 -8.34
CA SER A 200 0.04 -16.81 -7.78
C SER A 200 -1.44 -16.64 -8.14
N THR A 201 -2.20 -17.74 -8.20
CA THR A 201 -3.68 -17.67 -8.27
C THR A 201 -4.30 -16.94 -7.08
N ASN A 202 -3.57 -16.85 -5.97
CA ASN A 202 -3.98 -16.14 -4.75
C ASN A 202 -3.25 -14.79 -4.59
N ALA A 203 -2.84 -14.19 -5.70
CA ALA A 203 -2.21 -12.87 -5.73
C ALA A 203 -2.81 -11.99 -6.83
N VAL A 204 -2.62 -10.69 -6.69
CA VAL A 204 -2.97 -9.70 -7.69
C VAL A 204 -1.72 -8.94 -8.13
N CYS A 205 -1.59 -8.74 -9.44
CA CYS A 205 -0.64 -7.77 -9.97
C CYS A 205 -1.12 -6.38 -9.58
N GLY A 206 -0.29 -5.61 -8.89
CA GLY A 206 -0.68 -4.28 -8.44
C GLY A 206 0.53 -3.42 -8.12
N VAL A 207 0.25 -2.20 -7.67
CA VAL A 207 1.27 -1.24 -7.23
C VAL A 207 1.01 -0.91 -5.77
N ARG A 208 1.98 -1.15 -4.88
CA ARG A 208 1.92 -0.68 -3.48
C ARG A 208 3.22 0.04 -3.15
N ASN A 209 3.12 1.25 -2.60
CA ASN A 209 4.27 2.14 -2.37
C ASN A 209 5.10 2.32 -3.65
N GLU A 210 4.43 2.53 -4.78
CA GLU A 210 5.05 2.76 -6.11
C GLU A 210 5.85 1.57 -6.68
N ILE A 211 5.90 0.44 -5.97
CA ILE A 211 6.49 -0.81 -6.45
C ILE A 211 5.39 -1.63 -7.12
N ARG A 212 5.60 -1.99 -8.39
CA ARG A 212 4.74 -2.96 -9.09
C ARG A 212 5.29 -4.36 -8.89
N GLN A 213 4.44 -5.28 -8.44
CA GLN A 213 4.74 -6.70 -8.30
C GLN A 213 3.45 -7.46 -8.01
N CYS A 214 3.56 -8.78 -7.88
CA CYS A 214 2.49 -9.61 -7.35
C CYS A 214 2.36 -9.42 -5.84
N TYR A 215 1.14 -9.16 -5.38
CA TYR A 215 0.83 -9.06 -3.96
C TYR A 215 -0.20 -10.11 -3.57
N CYS A 216 0.09 -10.88 -2.53
CA CYS A 216 -0.84 -11.88 -2.02
C CYS A 216 -2.18 -11.23 -1.63
N ASN A 217 -3.26 -11.97 -1.92
CA ASN A 217 -4.61 -11.63 -1.48
C ASN A 217 -4.70 -11.73 0.04
N GLU A 218 -5.74 -11.11 0.60
CA GLU A 218 -6.02 -11.22 2.04
C GLU A 218 -6.14 -12.70 2.47
N GLY A 219 -5.56 -13.04 3.62
CA GLY A 219 -5.50 -14.43 4.11
C GLY A 219 -4.37 -15.29 3.52
N TYR A 220 -3.52 -14.72 2.67
CA TYR A 220 -2.33 -15.37 2.12
C TYR A 220 -1.09 -14.50 2.34
N GLU A 221 0.07 -15.14 2.50
CA GLU A 221 1.36 -14.49 2.71
C GLU A 221 2.44 -15.12 1.82
N GLY A 222 3.47 -14.35 1.47
CA GLY A 222 4.57 -14.83 0.63
C GLY A 222 5.15 -13.75 -0.27
N ASP A 223 5.79 -14.18 -1.36
CA ASP A 223 6.51 -13.31 -2.31
C ASP A 223 5.65 -12.84 -3.51
N GLY A 224 4.37 -13.23 -3.55
CA GLY A 224 3.43 -12.88 -4.62
C GLY A 224 3.39 -13.90 -5.76
N GLU A 225 4.48 -14.60 -6.04
CA GLU A 225 4.52 -15.74 -6.97
C GLU A 225 4.03 -17.02 -6.25
N ASN A 226 4.39 -17.12 -4.97
CA ASN A 226 3.94 -18.12 -4.02
C ASN A 226 3.22 -17.42 -2.87
N CYS A 227 1.92 -17.67 -2.75
CA CYS A 227 1.08 -17.14 -1.69
C CYS A 227 0.40 -18.31 -0.96
N PRO A 228 1.11 -19.03 -0.08
CA PRO A 228 0.49 -19.94 0.86
C PRO A 228 -0.48 -19.21 1.81
N PRO A 229 -1.48 -19.91 2.37
CA PRO A 229 -2.32 -19.36 3.42
C PRO A 229 -1.50 -18.81 4.59
N SER A 230 -1.86 -17.63 5.10
CA SER A 230 -1.21 -17.03 6.28
C SER A 230 -1.50 -17.80 7.57
N VAL A 231 -2.54 -18.63 7.55
CA VAL A 231 -2.94 -19.55 8.63
C VAL A 231 -2.75 -20.99 8.15
N SER A 232 -1.99 -21.79 8.88
CA SER A 232 -1.66 -23.17 8.49
C SER A 232 -2.70 -24.22 8.90
N TYR A 233 -3.70 -23.83 9.69
CA TYR A 233 -4.69 -24.76 10.24
C TYR A 233 -5.82 -25.00 9.24
N ARG A 234 -6.02 -26.25 8.82
CA ARG A 234 -7.14 -26.61 7.95
C ARG A 234 -8.45 -26.85 8.69
N ASP A 235 -8.34 -27.17 9.98
CA ASP A 235 -9.43 -27.45 10.89
C ASP A 235 -8.93 -27.36 12.34
N CYS A 236 -9.82 -27.60 13.30
CA CYS A 236 -9.46 -27.60 14.72
C CYS A 236 -8.50 -28.74 15.11
N GLN A 237 -8.39 -29.82 14.33
CA GLN A 237 -7.42 -30.88 14.62
C GLN A 237 -6.01 -30.38 14.35
N ASP A 238 -5.77 -29.66 13.25
CA ASP A 238 -4.46 -29.05 13.00
C ASP A 238 -4.11 -28.00 14.07
N VAL A 239 -5.10 -27.23 14.55
CA VAL A 239 -4.92 -26.30 15.69
C VAL A 239 -4.48 -27.08 16.94
N TYR A 240 -5.14 -28.21 17.22
CA TYR A 240 -4.79 -29.09 18.34
C TYR A 240 -3.40 -29.72 18.13
N ASP A 241 -3.05 -30.16 16.94
CA ASP A 241 -1.73 -30.75 16.67
C ASP A 241 -0.59 -29.72 16.81
N ALA A 242 -0.90 -28.43 16.63
CA ALA A 242 -0.01 -27.31 16.91
C ALA A 242 0.01 -26.86 18.39
N ASP A 243 -0.35 -27.75 19.32
CA ASP A 243 -0.30 -27.55 20.77
C ASP A 243 -1.23 -26.46 21.36
N HIS A 244 -2.21 -25.99 20.60
CA HIS A 244 -3.30 -25.17 21.16
C HIS A 244 -4.33 -26.07 21.86
N ARG A 245 -4.44 -25.94 23.18
CA ARG A 245 -5.28 -26.80 24.05
C ARG A 245 -6.51 -26.11 24.63
N GLN A 246 -6.75 -24.84 24.28
CA GLN A 246 -7.85 -24.05 24.82
C GLN A 246 -9.06 -24.13 23.89
N ASP A 247 -10.25 -24.35 24.47
CA ASP A 247 -11.50 -24.16 23.76
C ASP A 247 -11.63 -22.68 23.34
N GLY A 248 -12.03 -22.43 22.10
CA GLY A 248 -12.01 -21.06 21.59
C GLY A 248 -12.44 -20.93 20.15
N VAL A 249 -12.38 -19.70 19.65
CA VAL A 249 -12.53 -19.39 18.24
C VAL A 249 -11.15 -19.36 17.61
N TYR A 250 -10.98 -20.08 16.51
CA TYR A 250 -9.75 -20.11 15.73
C TYR A 250 -10.07 -19.90 14.27
N THR A 251 -9.19 -19.18 13.57
CA THR A 251 -9.24 -19.05 12.12
C THR A 251 -8.66 -20.29 11.48
N ILE A 252 -9.35 -20.84 10.48
CA ILE A 252 -8.91 -22.00 9.71
C ILE A 252 -9.07 -21.75 8.21
N MET A 253 -8.36 -22.54 7.41
CA MET A 253 -8.47 -22.56 5.96
C MET A 253 -8.48 -23.99 5.42
N PRO A 254 -9.67 -24.59 5.20
CA PRO A 254 -9.77 -25.93 4.64
C PRO A 254 -9.11 -26.05 3.26
N THR A 255 -8.61 -27.24 2.95
CA THR A 255 -7.93 -27.51 1.68
C THR A 255 -8.88 -27.28 0.50
N GLY A 256 -8.47 -26.46 -0.46
CA GLY A 256 -9.25 -26.17 -1.66
C GLY A 256 -10.39 -25.16 -1.46
N TRP A 257 -10.56 -24.60 -0.25
CA TRP A 257 -11.53 -23.53 0.01
C TRP A 257 -11.22 -22.31 -0.87
N PRO A 258 -12.17 -21.82 -1.68
CA PRO A 258 -11.92 -20.71 -2.62
C PRO A 258 -12.10 -19.32 -2.00
N GLY A 259 -12.56 -19.23 -0.75
CA GLY A 259 -12.77 -17.96 -0.04
C GLY A 259 -11.61 -17.60 0.90
N LEU A 260 -11.80 -16.53 1.67
CA LEU A 260 -10.88 -16.15 2.75
C LEU A 260 -10.91 -17.17 3.90
N PRO A 261 -9.82 -17.30 4.69
CA PRO A 261 -9.86 -18.02 5.96
C PRO A 261 -11.05 -17.57 6.82
N PHE A 262 -11.62 -18.49 7.59
CA PHE A 262 -12.80 -18.20 8.39
C PHE A 262 -12.71 -18.79 9.79
N ASP A 263 -13.45 -18.17 10.70
CA ASP A 263 -13.46 -18.54 12.11
C ASP A 263 -14.39 -19.73 12.40
N VAL A 264 -13.91 -20.62 13.26
CA VAL A 264 -14.66 -21.76 13.79
C VAL A 264 -14.48 -21.87 15.30
N HIS A 265 -15.47 -22.45 15.95
CA HIS A 265 -15.33 -22.86 17.35
C HIS A 265 -14.62 -24.22 17.41
N CYS A 266 -13.50 -24.26 18.12
CA CYS A 266 -12.76 -25.49 18.41
C CYS A 266 -12.99 -25.95 19.85
N LYS A 267 -13.33 -27.23 20.01
CA LYS A 267 -13.30 -27.91 21.31
C LYS A 267 -12.06 -28.78 21.41
N MET A 268 -11.24 -28.50 22.42
CA MET A 268 -9.93 -29.09 22.64
C MET A 268 -9.92 -30.09 23.81
N GLU A 269 -10.94 -30.10 24.66
CA GLU A 269 -11.08 -31.07 25.76
C GLU A 269 -11.30 -32.53 25.28
N ASN A 270 -10.90 -33.50 26.12
CA ASN A 270 -11.16 -34.95 25.94
C ASN A 270 -10.68 -35.57 24.62
N GLY A 271 -9.43 -35.29 24.23
CA GLY A 271 -8.87 -35.75 22.96
C GLY A 271 -9.41 -34.94 21.79
N GLY A 272 -9.34 -33.60 21.95
CA GLY A 272 -10.05 -32.59 21.17
C GLY A 272 -9.64 -32.47 19.70
N GLY A 273 -9.66 -31.23 19.18
CA GLY A 273 -9.56 -30.99 17.74
C GLY A 273 -10.91 -31.00 17.03
N TRP A 274 -12.00 -30.88 17.79
CA TRP A 274 -13.35 -30.90 17.24
C TRP A 274 -13.74 -29.53 16.68
N THR A 275 -13.97 -29.50 15.37
CA THR A 275 -14.56 -28.34 14.68
C THR A 275 -16.07 -28.34 14.87
N VAL A 276 -16.59 -27.35 15.62
CA VAL A 276 -18.03 -27.23 15.86
C VAL A 276 -18.68 -26.53 14.68
N PHE A 277 -19.50 -27.25 13.93
CA PHE A 277 -20.22 -26.69 12.79
C PHE A 277 -21.69 -26.33 13.09
N GLN A 278 -22.22 -26.82 14.21
CA GLN A 278 -23.57 -26.53 14.65
C GLN A 278 -23.61 -26.46 16.18
N ARG A 279 -24.42 -25.54 16.72
CA ARG A 279 -24.71 -25.45 18.15
C ARG A 279 -26.14 -25.03 18.39
N ARG A 280 -26.80 -25.66 19.38
CA ARG A 280 -28.11 -25.26 19.91
C ARG A 280 -28.09 -25.25 21.43
N ASN A 281 -28.10 -24.05 22.00
CA ASN A 281 -28.21 -23.80 23.44
C ASN A 281 -29.61 -23.32 23.82
N ASP A 282 -30.31 -22.64 22.92
CA ASP A 282 -31.67 -22.16 23.14
C ASP A 282 -32.51 -22.15 21.83
N GLY A 283 -33.69 -21.54 21.91
CA GLY A 283 -34.64 -21.46 20.79
C GLY A 283 -34.34 -20.39 19.75
N SER A 284 -33.29 -19.58 19.90
CA SER A 284 -32.99 -18.43 19.03
C SER A 284 -31.57 -18.51 18.45
N PRO A 285 -31.34 -18.22 17.16
CA PRO A 285 -32.34 -17.84 16.16
C PRO A 285 -33.14 -19.05 15.66
N SER A 286 -34.15 -18.79 14.82
CA SER A 286 -34.84 -19.86 14.11
C SER A 286 -33.87 -20.60 13.18
N PHE A 287 -33.99 -21.94 13.14
CA PHE A 287 -33.29 -22.80 12.17
C PHE A 287 -34.17 -23.11 10.95
N ASP A 288 -35.39 -22.59 10.90
CA ASP A 288 -36.24 -22.66 9.70
C ASP A 288 -35.80 -21.58 8.69
N GLN A 289 -34.64 -21.81 8.11
CA GLN A 289 -33.95 -20.87 7.21
C GLN A 289 -34.00 -21.33 5.76
N ASN A 290 -33.80 -20.38 4.84
CA ASN A 290 -33.78 -20.68 3.40
C ASN A 290 -32.46 -21.35 2.96
N TRP A 291 -32.42 -21.81 1.70
CA TRP A 291 -31.25 -22.44 1.10
C TRP A 291 -29.98 -21.61 1.21
N ALA A 292 -30.06 -20.31 0.87
CA ALA A 292 -28.91 -19.42 0.89
C ALA A 292 -28.31 -19.26 2.30
N ALA A 293 -29.15 -19.22 3.33
CA ALA A 293 -28.71 -19.19 4.72
C ALA A 293 -28.02 -20.49 5.12
N TYR A 294 -28.58 -21.66 4.80
CA TYR A 294 -27.93 -22.95 5.08
C TYR A 294 -26.63 -23.16 4.29
N LYS A 295 -26.55 -22.66 3.06
CA LYS A 295 -25.32 -22.66 2.25
C LYS A 295 -24.20 -21.84 2.90
N ASN A 296 -24.48 -20.58 3.24
CA ASN A 296 -23.46 -19.63 3.71
C ASN A 296 -23.18 -19.73 5.22
N GLY A 297 -24.14 -20.21 5.99
CA GLY A 297 -24.15 -20.20 7.44
C GLY A 297 -24.99 -19.06 8.02
N PHE A 298 -25.44 -19.24 9.26
CA PHE A 298 -26.22 -18.26 10.00
C PHE A 298 -26.07 -18.48 11.51
N GLY A 299 -26.45 -17.46 12.29
CA GLY A 299 -26.49 -17.54 13.75
C GLY A 299 -25.51 -16.63 14.46
N ASP A 300 -25.25 -16.95 15.72
CA ASP A 300 -24.37 -16.21 16.62
C ASP A 300 -23.47 -17.15 17.43
N ASN A 301 -22.68 -16.60 18.36
CA ASN A 301 -21.75 -17.39 19.18
C ASN A 301 -22.44 -18.43 20.10
N ARG A 302 -23.77 -18.35 20.28
CA ARG A 302 -24.56 -19.27 21.10
C ARG A 302 -25.25 -20.35 20.26
N ASN A 303 -25.84 -19.97 19.14
CA ASN A 303 -26.60 -20.85 18.26
C ASN A 303 -26.27 -20.54 16.81
N PHE A 304 -25.68 -21.50 16.09
CA PHE A 304 -25.28 -21.28 14.71
C PHE A 304 -25.29 -22.54 13.86
N TRP A 305 -25.27 -22.30 12.56
CA TRP A 305 -24.95 -23.23 11.50
C TRP A 305 -23.78 -22.66 10.70
N LEU A 306 -22.68 -23.41 10.56
CA LEU A 306 -21.45 -22.93 9.93
C LEU A 306 -21.65 -22.59 8.44
N GLY A 307 -22.48 -23.37 7.75
CA GLY A 307 -22.72 -23.28 6.32
C GLY A 307 -22.34 -24.57 5.59
N ASN A 308 -23.22 -25.03 4.70
CA ASN A 308 -23.04 -26.27 3.95
C ASN A 308 -21.84 -26.20 3.01
N GLU A 309 -21.54 -25.03 2.43
CA GLU A 309 -20.38 -24.88 1.55
C GLU A 309 -19.09 -25.11 2.33
N LYS A 310 -18.95 -24.50 3.51
CA LYS A 310 -17.77 -24.71 4.38
C LYS A 310 -17.68 -26.15 4.85
N LEU A 311 -18.82 -26.77 5.19
CA LEU A 311 -18.89 -28.18 5.58
C LEU A 311 -18.45 -29.13 4.45
N HIS A 312 -18.80 -28.83 3.20
CA HIS A 312 -18.36 -29.60 2.04
C HIS A 312 -16.82 -29.64 1.97
N TYR A 313 -16.16 -28.49 1.99
CA TYR A 313 -14.69 -28.42 1.95
C TYR A 313 -14.04 -29.04 3.19
N LEU A 314 -14.62 -28.79 4.37
CA LEU A 314 -14.13 -29.37 5.62
C LEU A 314 -14.19 -30.90 5.62
N THR A 315 -15.25 -31.51 5.11
CA THR A 315 -15.45 -32.97 5.21
C THR A 315 -14.81 -33.77 4.07
N ASN A 316 -14.42 -33.10 2.97
CA ASN A 316 -13.81 -33.75 1.80
C ASN A 316 -12.28 -33.62 1.73
N GLN A 317 -11.65 -32.90 2.67
CA GLN A 317 -10.18 -32.78 2.69
C GLN A 317 -9.44 -33.98 3.31
N ARG A 318 -10.10 -34.73 4.20
CA ARG A 318 -9.58 -35.91 4.95
C ARG A 318 -10.74 -36.84 5.36
N ASN A 319 -10.43 -37.89 6.12
CA ASN A 319 -11.45 -38.71 6.77
C ASN A 319 -11.93 -38.03 8.06
N TYR A 320 -13.20 -37.63 8.09
CA TYR A 320 -13.81 -37.01 9.26
C TYR A 320 -14.79 -37.97 9.93
N LYS A 321 -14.81 -37.94 11.27
CA LYS A 321 -15.87 -38.51 12.10
C LYS A 321 -16.83 -37.40 12.53
N LEU A 322 -18.08 -37.76 12.75
CA LEU A 322 -19.11 -36.86 13.26
C LEU A 322 -19.46 -37.21 14.70
N ARG A 323 -19.63 -36.19 15.54
CA ARG A 323 -20.08 -36.33 16.92
C ARG A 323 -21.23 -35.37 17.19
N PHE A 324 -22.27 -35.89 17.81
CA PHE A 324 -23.34 -35.11 18.42
C PHE A 324 -23.22 -35.20 19.93
N ASP A 325 -23.17 -34.06 20.61
CA ASP A 325 -23.34 -33.97 22.06
C ASP A 325 -24.71 -33.35 22.35
N ILE A 326 -25.56 -34.05 23.10
CA ILE A 326 -26.94 -33.66 23.39
C ILE A 326 -27.14 -33.65 24.90
N THR A 327 -27.63 -32.53 25.42
CA THR A 327 -28.12 -32.46 26.81
C THR A 327 -29.63 -32.63 26.80
N THR A 328 -30.14 -33.68 27.46
CA THR A 328 -31.59 -33.91 27.56
C THR A 328 -32.25 -32.86 28.44
N SER A 329 -33.57 -32.74 28.37
CA SER A 329 -34.36 -31.88 29.27
C SER A 329 -34.19 -32.23 30.76
N SER A 330 -33.79 -33.46 31.07
CA SER A 330 -33.43 -33.91 32.42
C SER A 330 -32.01 -33.54 32.85
N GLY A 331 -31.26 -32.80 32.02
CA GLY A 331 -29.86 -32.41 32.26
C GLY A 331 -28.83 -33.52 32.01
N SER A 332 -29.23 -34.65 31.41
CA SER A 332 -28.33 -35.77 31.16
C SER A 332 -27.57 -35.55 29.84
N ALA A 333 -26.24 -35.57 29.89
CA ALA A 333 -25.40 -35.49 28.70
C ALA A 333 -25.35 -36.85 27.99
N LYS A 334 -25.68 -36.85 26.71
CA LYS A 334 -25.62 -38.00 25.80
C LYS A 334 -24.78 -37.65 24.58
N TYR A 335 -24.19 -38.64 23.94
CA TYR A 335 -23.44 -38.46 22.70
C TYR A 335 -23.67 -39.59 21.69
N ALA A 336 -23.65 -39.23 20.40
CA ALA A 336 -23.61 -40.15 19.28
C ALA A 336 -22.39 -39.83 18.41
N GLU A 337 -21.66 -40.84 17.98
CA GLU A 337 -20.52 -40.71 17.07
C GLU A 337 -20.68 -41.60 15.85
N TYR A 338 -20.25 -41.10 14.70
CA TYR A 338 -20.21 -41.80 13.42
C TYR A 338 -18.78 -41.78 12.88
N THR A 339 -18.27 -42.94 12.47
CA THR A 339 -16.86 -43.09 12.07
C THR A 339 -16.48 -42.37 10.77
N GLU A 340 -17.47 -42.00 9.96
CA GLU A 340 -17.30 -41.29 8.69
C GLU A 340 -18.39 -40.23 8.56
N PHE A 341 -18.04 -39.10 7.95
CA PHE A 341 -18.95 -38.00 7.66
C PHE A 341 -18.44 -37.23 6.44
N GLN A 342 -19.24 -37.22 5.37
CA GLN A 342 -18.97 -36.44 4.17
C GLN A 342 -20.25 -35.80 3.64
N VAL A 343 -20.12 -34.55 3.20
CA VAL A 343 -21.18 -33.76 2.59
C VAL A 343 -20.75 -33.41 1.17
N GLU A 344 -21.58 -33.73 0.19
CA GLU A 344 -21.32 -33.44 -1.23
C GLU A 344 -21.39 -31.94 -1.55
N SER A 345 -21.04 -31.57 -2.77
CA SER A 345 -21.09 -30.18 -3.23
C SER A 345 -22.53 -29.66 -3.42
N GLU A 346 -22.67 -28.35 -3.68
CA GLU A 346 -23.96 -27.73 -3.97
C GLU A 346 -24.68 -28.37 -5.17
N SER A 347 -23.94 -28.79 -6.22
CA SER A 347 -24.53 -29.44 -7.40
C SER A 347 -25.20 -30.78 -7.08
N SER A 348 -24.80 -31.39 -5.96
CA SER A 348 -25.37 -32.62 -5.41
C SER A 348 -26.28 -32.33 -4.21
N ASN A 349 -26.75 -31.09 -4.08
CA ASN A 349 -27.62 -30.59 -3.02
C ASN A 349 -27.08 -30.80 -1.60
N TYR A 350 -25.76 -30.80 -1.41
CA TYR A 350 -25.12 -31.08 -0.12
C TYR A 350 -25.57 -32.41 0.51
N THR A 351 -25.81 -33.42 -0.33
CA THR A 351 -26.21 -34.75 0.13
C THR A 351 -25.14 -35.34 1.04
N MET A 352 -25.56 -35.86 2.19
CA MET A 352 -24.68 -36.63 3.06
C MET A 352 -24.46 -38.01 2.44
N ASN A 353 -23.34 -38.19 1.75
CA ASN A 353 -23.06 -39.38 0.95
C ASN A 353 -22.32 -40.47 1.75
N LYS A 354 -21.64 -40.10 2.85
CA LYS A 354 -21.01 -41.05 3.78
C LYS A 354 -21.36 -40.74 5.22
N LEU A 355 -21.92 -41.75 5.87
CA LEU A 355 -22.13 -41.77 7.30
C LEU A 355 -21.72 -43.15 7.82
N GLY A 356 -20.71 -43.17 8.68
CA GLY A 356 -20.06 -44.40 9.14
C GLY A 356 -20.88 -45.17 10.17
N THR A 357 -20.22 -46.09 10.88
CA THR A 357 -20.87 -46.88 11.93
C THR A 357 -21.19 -46.01 13.14
N HIS A 358 -22.41 -46.14 13.65
CA HIS A 358 -22.86 -45.43 14.85
C HIS A 358 -22.31 -46.06 16.13
N SER A 359 -21.90 -45.22 17.08
CA SER A 359 -21.62 -45.58 18.47
C SER A 359 -22.10 -44.48 19.41
N GLY A 360 -22.25 -44.77 20.70
CA GLY A 360 -22.65 -43.77 21.70
C GLY A 360 -23.66 -44.29 22.71
N ASN A 361 -24.12 -43.40 23.59
CA ASN A 361 -25.07 -43.70 24.67
C ASN A 361 -26.47 -43.08 24.43
N THR A 362 -26.68 -42.50 23.25
CA THR A 362 -28.00 -42.17 22.70
C THR A 362 -28.46 -43.28 21.74
N GLY A 363 -29.77 -43.38 21.52
CA GLY A 363 -30.29 -44.22 20.45
C GLY A 363 -29.86 -43.70 19.08
N LEU A 364 -30.15 -44.45 18.02
CA LEU A 364 -29.86 -44.03 16.65
C LEU A 364 -30.54 -42.68 16.38
N LEU A 365 -29.74 -41.65 16.11
CA LEU A 365 -30.27 -40.38 15.62
C LEU A 365 -30.58 -40.57 14.13
N HIS A 366 -31.81 -40.29 13.73
CA HIS A 366 -32.14 -40.09 12.33
C HIS A 366 -31.59 -38.71 11.95
N VAL A 367 -30.39 -38.70 11.36
CA VAL A 367 -29.67 -37.50 10.90
C VAL A 367 -30.18 -37.06 9.54
#